data_AF-A0A097QQY7-F1
#
_entry.id   AF-A0A097QQY7-F1
#
_cell.length_a   1.000
_cell.length_b   1.000
_cell.length_c   1.000
_cell.angle_alpha   90.00
_cell.angle_beta   90.00
_cell.angle_gamma   90.00
#
_symmetry.space_group_name_H-M   'P 1'
#
loop_
_entity.id
_entity.type
_entity.pdbx_description
1 polymer ?
#
loop_
_entity_poly.entity_id
_entity_poly.type
_entity_poly.pdbx_seq_one_letter_code
_entity_poly.pdbx_strand_id
1 'polypeptide(L)'
;MGSEWLFLFIAAATVIYWFAFYRFMKETGQMKDERGRRINQVASEKTLIIVQMLLLMGILAVDAFRWLDPAKVLALIYVVAIFGHALIRYHYSRVM
;
A
#
# COMPACT_ATOMS: atom_id res chain seq x y z
N MET A 1 7.56 19.50 -7.17
CA MET A 1 6.73 18.72 -8.11
C MET A 1 5.34 19.32 -8.12
N GLY A 2 4.83 19.72 -9.28
CA GLY A 2 3.45 20.19 -9.43
C GLY A 2 2.43 19.09 -9.15
N SER A 3 1.17 19.47 -8.90
CA SER A 3 0.04 18.55 -8.65
C SER A 3 -0.13 17.51 -9.76
N GLU A 4 0.15 17.87 -11.01
CA GLU A 4 0.08 17.00 -12.19
C GLU A 4 1.09 15.84 -12.11
N TRP A 5 2.33 16.11 -11.71
CA TRP A 5 3.36 15.08 -11.57
C TRP A 5 3.05 14.09 -10.45
N LEU A 6 2.48 14.59 -9.34
CA LEU A 6 2.04 13.75 -8.24
C LEU A 6 0.90 12.83 -8.67
N PHE A 7 -0.07 13.37 -9.42
CA PHE A 7 -1.18 12.60 -9.97
C PHE A 7 -0.68 11.49 -10.92
N LEU A 8 0.20 11.84 -11.87
CA LEU A 8 0.78 10.86 -12.81
C LEU A 8 1.56 9.76 -12.08
N PHE A 9 2.32 10.13 -11.05
CA PHE A 9 3.06 9.17 -10.24
C PHE A 9 2.12 8.21 -9.49
N ILE A 10 1.09 8.74 -8.83
CA ILE A 10 0.08 7.93 -8.14
C ILE A 10 -0.60 6.99 -9.13
N ALA A 11 -1.10 7.52 -10.25
CA ALA A 11 -1.79 6.73 -11.28
C ALA A 11 -0.91 5.60 -11.82
N ALA A 12 0.36 5.88 -12.12
CA ALA A 12 1.33 4.88 -12.56
C ALA A 12 1.57 3.81 -11.49
N ALA A 13 1.78 4.21 -10.23
CA ALA A 13 1.97 3.29 -9.12
C ALA A 13 0.74 2.39 -8.89
N THR A 14 -0.46 2.94 -9.01
CA THR A 14 -1.72 2.18 -8.92
C THR A 14 -1.83 1.14 -10.03
N VAL A 15 -1.54 1.52 -11.28
CA VAL A 15 -1.61 0.60 -12.43
C VAL A 15 -0.57 -0.52 -12.30
N ILE A 16 0.65 -0.18 -11.89
CA ILE A 16 1.71 -1.18 -11.64
C ILE A 16 1.30 -2.15 -10.54
N TYR A 17 0.78 -1.63 -9.43
CA TYR A 17 0.30 -2.46 -8.33
C TYR A 17 -0.86 -3.35 -8.76
N TRP A 18 -1.85 -2.79 -9.46
CA TRP A 18 -2.97 -3.56 -10.00
C TRP A 18 -2.48 -4.69 -10.89
N PHE A 19 -1.59 -4.40 -11.83
CA PHE A 19 -1.07 -5.39 -12.76
C PHE A 19 -0.27 -6.48 -12.04
N ALA A 20 0.62 -6.10 -11.11
CA ALA A 20 1.39 -7.04 -10.31
C ALA A 20 0.47 -7.92 -9.44
N PHE A 21 -0.52 -7.33 -8.79
CA PHE A 21 -1.50 -8.04 -7.97
C PHE A 21 -2.35 -8.99 -8.80
N TYR A 22 -2.90 -8.54 -9.93
CA TYR A 22 -3.71 -9.35 -10.83
C TYR A 22 -2.91 -10.53 -11.41
N ARG A 23 -1.69 -10.27 -11.87
CA ARG A 23 -0.79 -11.30 -12.41
C ARG A 23 -0.44 -12.34 -11.35
N PHE A 24 -0.03 -11.89 -10.16
CA PHE A 24 0.25 -12.77 -9.03
C PHE A 24 -0.96 -13.64 -8.67
N MET A 25 -2.14 -13.04 -8.60
CA MET A 25 -3.40 -13.74 -8.30
C MET A 25 -3.77 -14.80 -9.33
N LYS A 26 -3.58 -14.49 -10.61
CA LYS A 26 -3.90 -15.38 -11.73
C LYS A 26 -2.90 -16.52 -11.85
N GLU A 27 -1.60 -16.23 -11.70
CA GLU A 27 -0.52 -17.21 -11.88
C GLU A 27 -0.36 -18.16 -10.68
N THR A 28 -0.59 -17.69 -9.46
CA THR A 28 -0.34 -18.52 -8.27
C THR A 28 -1.55 -19.33 -7.81
N GLY A 29 -2.74 -19.07 -8.35
CA GLY A 29 -3.99 -19.72 -7.90
C GLY A 29 -4.31 -19.51 -6.40
N GLN A 30 -3.53 -18.67 -5.71
CA GLN A 30 -3.46 -18.65 -4.24
C GLN A 30 -4.76 -18.23 -3.57
N MET A 31 -5.65 -17.50 -4.24
CA MET A 31 -6.95 -17.18 -3.65
C MET A 31 -7.96 -18.34 -3.66
N LYS A 32 -7.71 -19.40 -4.43
CA LYS A 32 -8.51 -20.62 -4.38
C LYS A 32 -8.07 -21.56 -3.24
N ASP A 33 -6.88 -21.32 -2.68
CA ASP A 33 -6.32 -22.08 -1.56
C ASP A 33 -6.52 -21.29 -0.24
N GLU A 34 -6.92 -21.99 0.82
CA GLU A 34 -7.07 -21.42 2.16
C GLU A 34 -5.78 -20.76 2.67
N ARG A 35 -4.61 -21.27 2.24
CA ARG A 35 -3.30 -20.71 2.59
C ARG A 35 -3.12 -19.30 2.01
N GLY A 36 -3.40 -19.11 0.73
CA GLY A 36 -3.24 -17.80 0.10
C GLY A 36 -4.27 -16.79 0.58
N ARG A 37 -5.48 -17.23 0.96
CA ARG A 37 -6.47 -16.38 1.63
C ARG A 37 -5.96 -15.89 2.98
N ARG A 38 -5.39 -16.79 3.81
CA ARG A 38 -4.78 -16.41 5.11
C ARG A 38 -3.61 -15.44 4.94
N ILE A 39 -2.72 -15.69 3.98
CA ILE A 39 -1.59 -14.77 3.68
C ILE A 39 -2.11 -13.38 3.32
N ASN A 40 -3.12 -13.29 2.45
CA ASN A 40 -3.69 -12.01 2.06
C ASN A 40 -4.36 -11.30 3.23
N GLN A 41 -5.07 -12.04 4.09
CA GLN A 41 -5.70 -11.50 5.29
C GLN A 41 -4.66 -10.92 6.26
N VAL A 42 -3.62 -11.67 6.60
CA VAL A 42 -2.55 -11.19 7.49
C VAL A 42 -1.84 -9.98 6.87
N ALA A 43 -1.54 -10.02 5.56
CA ALA A 43 -0.93 -8.88 4.88
C ALA A 43 -1.82 -7.63 4.91
N SER A 44 -3.12 -7.78 4.68
CA SER A 44 -4.10 -6.70 4.77
C SER A 44 -4.24 -6.15 6.19
N GLU A 45 -4.32 -7.01 7.21
CA GLU A 45 -4.40 -6.58 8.61
C GLU A 45 -3.16 -5.79 9.04
N LYS A 46 -1.96 -6.28 8.73
CA LYS A 46 -0.70 -5.58 9.04
C LYS A 46 -0.58 -4.26 8.29
N THR A 47 -0.94 -4.24 7.01
CA THR A 47 -0.93 -3.01 6.20
C THR A 47 -1.92 -1.99 6.75
N LEU A 48 -3.13 -2.42 7.15
CA LEU A 48 -4.14 -1.54 7.71
C LEU A 48 -3.64 -0.84 8.98
N ILE A 49 -3.02 -1.59 9.90
CA ILE A 49 -2.45 -1.03 11.13
C ILE A 49 -1.36 0.00 10.79
N ILE A 50 -0.46 -0.32 9.86
CA ILE A 50 0.60 0.60 9.41
C ILE A 50 0.01 1.89 8.84
N VAL A 51 -0.98 1.77 7.94
CA VAL A 51 -1.64 2.92 7.30
C VAL A 51 -2.38 3.77 8.33
N GLN A 52 -3.06 3.17 9.31
CA GLN A 52 -3.73 3.89 10.38
C GLN A 52 -2.74 4.69 11.23
N MET A 53 -1.61 4.10 11.59
CA MET A 53 -0.56 4.80 12.34
C MET A 53 0.06 5.93 11.53
N LEU A 54 0.34 5.71 10.24
CA LEU A 54 0.85 6.74 9.35
C LEU A 54 -0.16 7.87 9.12
N LEU A 55 -1.46 7.57 9.03
CA LEU A 55 -2.52 8.56 8.95
C LEU A 55 -2.57 9.42 10.20
N LEU A 56 -2.55 8.81 11.39
CA LEU A 56 -2.51 9.54 12.66
C LEU A 56 -1.28 10.45 12.73
N MET A 57 -0.09 9.93 12.45
CA MET A 57 1.14 10.73 12.43
C MET A 57 1.08 11.82 11.35
N GLY A 58 0.51 11.54 10.18
CA GLY A 58 0.35 12.50 9.10
C GLY A 58 -0.55 13.67 9.48
N ILE A 59 -1.67 13.41 10.15
CA ILE A 59 -2.58 14.44 10.66
C ILE A 59 -1.84 15.33 11.67
N LEU A 60 -1.19 14.73 12.67
CA LEU A 60 -0.45 15.46 13.69
C LEU A 60 0.71 16.27 13.08
N ALA A 61 1.41 15.72 12.09
CA ALA A 61 2.53 16.38 11.43
C ALA A 61 2.07 17.58 10.59
N VAL A 62 0.98 17.44 9.81
CA VAL A 62 0.43 18.55 9.01
C VAL A 62 -0.05 19.68 9.91
N ASP A 63 -0.66 19.36 11.06
CA ASP A 63 -1.09 20.36 12.05
C ASP A 63 0.09 21.07 12.71
N ALA A 64 1.12 20.31 13.13
CA ALA A 64 2.31 20.86 13.76
C ALA A 64 3.24 21.63 12.80
N PHE A 65 3.30 21.21 11.53
CA PHE A 65 4.23 21.74 10.53
C PHE A 65 3.49 22.30 9.31
N ARG A 66 3.19 23.60 9.34
CA ARG A 66 2.46 24.32 8.26
C ARG A 66 3.12 24.29 6.88
N TRP A 67 4.40 23.91 6.78
CA TRP A 67 5.10 23.77 5.51
C TRP A 67 4.90 22.39 4.86
N LEU A 68 4.30 21.43 5.57
CA LEU A 68 3.93 20.14 5.02
C LEU A 68 2.64 20.27 4.20
N ASP A 69 2.72 19.78 2.96
CA ASP A 69 1.58 19.69 2.06
C ASP A 69 0.79 18.40 2.37
N PRO A 70 -0.48 18.49 2.80
CA PRO A 70 -1.31 17.32 3.12
C PRO A 70 -1.39 16.33 1.95
N ALA A 71 -1.41 16.82 0.71
CA ALA A 71 -1.51 15.97 -0.47
C ALA A 71 -0.28 15.08 -0.63
N LYS A 72 0.92 15.59 -0.31
CA LYS A 72 2.17 14.82 -0.37
C LYS A 72 2.25 13.79 0.75
N VAL A 73 1.76 14.12 1.94
CA VAL A 73 1.66 13.18 3.06
C VAL A 73 0.72 12.04 2.70
N LEU A 74 -0.47 12.34 2.17
CA LEU A 74 -1.41 11.31 1.71
C LEU A 74 -0.84 10.46 0.57
N ALA A 75 -0.11 11.07 -0.37
CA ALA A 75 0.55 10.34 -1.44
C ALA A 75 1.62 9.37 -0.89
N LEU A 76 2.40 9.78 0.11
CA LEU A 76 3.35 8.90 0.79
C LEU A 76 2.64 7.73 1.47
N ILE A 77 1.55 8.00 2.21
CA ILE A 77 0.76 6.97 2.88
C ILE A 77 0.19 5.98 1.86
N TYR A 78 -0.30 6.47 0.72
CA TYR A 78 -0.80 5.66 -0.37
C TYR A 78 0.27 4.74 -0.96
N VAL A 79 1.47 5.25 -1.21
CA VAL A 79 2.63 4.47 -1.67
C VAL A 79 2.95 3.37 -0.67
N VAL A 80 3.02 3.69 0.63
CA VAL A 80 3.27 2.69 1.67
C VAL A 80 2.15 1.65 1.73
N ALA A 81 0.89 2.04 1.56
CA ALA A 81 -0.23 1.09 1.54
C ALA A 81 -0.08 0.08 0.39
N ILE A 82 0.25 0.55 -0.82
CA ILE A 82 0.44 -0.28 -2.01
C ILE A 82 1.64 -1.21 -1.86
N PHE A 83 2.83 -0.63 -1.64
CA PHE A 83 4.06 -1.40 -1.64
C PHE A 83 4.21 -2.23 -0.37
N GLY A 84 3.74 -1.71 0.77
CA GLY A 84 3.70 -2.43 2.04
C GLY A 84 2.82 -3.66 1.95
N HIS A 85 1.62 -3.56 1.36
CA HIS A 85 0.77 -4.74 1.16
C HIS A 85 1.44 -5.80 0.30
N ALA A 86 1.97 -5.40 -0.85
CA ALA A 86 2.67 -6.30 -1.75
C ALA A 86 3.89 -6.98 -1.08
N LEU A 87 4.69 -6.23 -0.32
CA LEU A 87 5.90 -6.71 0.34
C LEU A 87 5.58 -7.66 1.48
N ILE A 88 4.60 -7.32 2.33
CA ILE A 88 4.17 -8.18 3.44
C ILE A 88 3.57 -9.48 2.89
N ARG A 89 2.75 -9.39 1.84
CA ARG A 89 2.18 -10.57 1.18
C ARG A 89 3.27 -11.46 0.58
N TYR A 90 4.28 -10.86 -0.08
CA TYR A 90 5.42 -11.59 -0.63
C TYR A 90 6.24 -12.26 0.48
N HIS A 91 6.46 -11.59 1.61
CA HIS A 91 7.14 -12.18 2.74
C HIS A 91 6.39 -13.42 3.28
N TYR A 92 5.09 -13.29 3.55
CA TYR A 92 4.30 -14.40 4.08
C TYR A 92 4.12 -15.55 3.09
N SER A 93 4.11 -15.30 1.78
CA SER A 93 4.09 -16.39 0.79
C SER A 93 5.37 -17.25 0.77
N ARG A 94 6.47 -16.74 1.34
CA ARG A 94 7.74 -17.46 1.48
C ARG A 94 7.88 -18.17 2.83
N VAL A 95 7.12 -17.75 3.84
CA VAL A 95 7.28 -18.20 5.25
C VAL A 95 6.13 -19.08 5.72
N MET A 96 4.91 -18.87 5.25
CA MET A 96 3.72 -19.68 5.54
C MET A 96 3.40 -20.56 4.37
#